data_AF-A0A4U1BBE9-F1
#
_entry.id   AF-A0A4U1BBE9-F1
#
_cell.length_a   1.000
_cell.length_b   1.000
_cell.length_c   1.000
_cell.angle_alpha   90.00
_cell.angle_beta   90.00
_cell.angle_gamma   90.00
#
_symmetry.space_group_name_H-M   'P 1'
#
loop_
_entity.id
_entity.type
_entity.pdbx_description
1 polymer ?
#
loop_
_entity_poly.entity_id
_entity_poly.type
_entity_poly.pdbx_seq_one_letter_code
_entity_poly.pdbx_strand_id
1 'polypeptide(L)' 'MFMHQHMEPMLLLSLLNTKLRNTNADLTSICTQYQLDEDWLRDKFSDLGWTYHHACHQFKPVPPVTDCSAICTNP' A
#
# COMPACT_ATOMS: atom_id res chain seq x y z
N MET A 1 8.51 -19.84 7.67
CA MET A 1 7.12 -19.83 8.18
C MET A 1 6.66 -18.39 8.18
N PHE A 2 5.75 -18.04 7.28
CA PHE A 2 5.31 -16.66 7.06
C PHE A 2 4.26 -16.26 8.11
N MET A 3 4.74 -15.73 9.25
CA MET A 3 3.90 -15.45 10.42
C MET A 3 2.90 -14.30 10.24
N HIS A 4 2.97 -13.54 9.14
CA HIS A 4 2.17 -12.32 8.94
C HIS A 4 1.13 -12.41 7.81
N GLN A 5 1.02 -13.53 7.08
CA GLN A 5 0.05 -13.66 5.98
C GLN A 5 -1.42 -13.68 6.43
N HIS A 6 -1.68 -14.05 7.69
CA HIS A 6 -3.02 -14.09 8.29
C HIS A 6 -3.38 -12.81 9.05
N MET A 7 -2.51 -11.81 9.08
CA MET A 7 -2.77 -10.55 9.76
C MET A 7 -3.78 -9.73 8.97
N GLU A 8 -4.70 -9.08 9.67
CA GLU A 8 -5.66 -8.15 9.06
C GLU A 8 -4.92 -7.12 8.20
N PRO A 9 -5.31 -6.92 6.93
CA PRO A 9 -4.55 -6.10 6.01
C PRO A 9 -4.40 -4.65 6.48
N MET A 10 -5.41 -4.09 7.16
CA MET A 10 -5.33 -2.74 7.74
C MET A 10 -4.30 -2.64 8.89
N LEU A 11 -4.12 -3.73 9.64
CA LEU A 11 -3.12 -3.79 10.70
C LEU A 11 -1.72 -3.94 10.12
N LEU A 12 -1.57 -4.76 9.08
CA LEU A 12 -0.33 -4.89 8.33
C LEU A 12 0.08 -3.57 7.69
N LEU A 13 -0.87 -2.86 7.06
CA LEU A 13 -0.67 -1.52 6.49
C LEU A 13 -0.15 -0.52 7.54
N SER A 14 -0.79 -0.47 8.70
CA SER A 14 -0.40 0.43 9.80
C SER A 14 1.00 0.10 10.34
N LEU A 15 1.30 -1.20 10.48
CA LEU A 15 2.62 -1.67 10.90
C LEU A 15 3.70 -1.26 9.88
N LEU A 16 3.46 -1.52 8.60
CA LEU A 16 4.40 -1.19 7.53
C LEU A 16 4.63 0.31 7.44
N ASN A 17 3.56 1.12 7.43
CA ASN A 17 3.70 2.58 7.43
C ASN A 17 4.47 3.11 8.64
N THR A 18 4.23 2.54 9.83
CA THR A 18 4.99 2.91 11.04
C THR A 18 6.46 2.55 10.91
N LYS A 19 6.77 1.37 10.34
CA LYS A 19 8.14 0.91 10.16
C LYS A 19 8.87 1.71 9.11
N LEU A 20 8.30 1.82 7.91
CA LEU A 20 8.86 2.60 6.82
C LEU A 20 9.13 4.06 7.24
N ARG A 21 8.22 4.66 8.01
CA ARG A 21 8.42 6.02 8.56
C ARG A 21 9.56 6.10 9.58
N ASN A 22 9.69 5.12 10.48
CA ASN A 22 10.71 5.13 11.52
C ASN A 22 12.11 4.77 10.99
N THR A 23 12.19 3.89 10.01
CA THR A 23 13.47 3.41 9.49
C THR A 23 13.88 4.09 8.19
N ASN A 24 12.99 4.88 7.55
CA ASN A 24 13.17 5.40 6.19
C ASN A 24 13.68 4.31 5.22
N ALA A 25 13.20 3.08 5.42
CA ALA A 25 13.62 1.94 4.63
C ALA A 25 12.72 1.80 3.41
N ASP A 26 13.27 1.27 2.32
CA ASP A 26 12.48 0.90 1.15
C ASP A 26 11.57 -0.29 1.43
N LEU A 27 10.50 -0.39 0.63
CA LEU A 27 9.55 -1.49 0.70
C LEU A 27 10.24 -2.85 0.62
N THR A 28 11.19 -3.02 -0.29
CA THR A 28 11.96 -4.25 -0.47
C THR A 28 12.74 -4.66 0.78
N SER A 29 13.32 -3.69 1.50
CA SER A 29 14.06 -3.96 2.75
C SER A 29 13.12 -4.44 3.86
N ILE A 30 11.96 -3.80 3.99
CA ILE A 30 10.92 -4.22 4.94
C ILE A 30 10.36 -5.59 4.56
N CYS A 31 10.06 -5.82 3.28
CA CYS A 31 9.60 -7.13 2.80
C CYS A 31 10.60 -8.23 3.12
N THR A 32 11.90 -8.00 2.91
CA THR A 32 12.95 -8.96 3.28
C THR A 32 12.99 -9.21 4.79
N GLN A 33 12.92 -8.16 5.60
CA GLN A 33 12.97 -8.25 7.06
C GLN A 33 11.78 -9.02 7.65
N TYR A 34 10.58 -8.77 7.11
CA TYR A 34 9.34 -9.40 7.58
C TYR A 34 9.01 -10.71 6.85
N GLN A 35 9.88 -11.13 5.91
CA GLN A 35 9.65 -12.25 5.00
C GLN A 35 8.30 -12.11 4.28
N LEU A 36 8.01 -10.92 3.73
CA LEU A 36 6.83 -10.67 2.93
C LEU A 36 7.21 -10.65 1.46
N ASP A 37 6.29 -11.11 0.62
CA ASP A 37 6.41 -10.97 -0.83
C ASP A 37 5.94 -9.57 -1.24
N GLU A 38 6.80 -8.82 -1.94
CA GLU A 38 6.51 -7.43 -2.31
C GLU A 38 5.36 -7.33 -3.31
N ASP A 39 5.31 -8.21 -4.30
CA ASP A 39 4.28 -8.21 -5.33
C ASP A 39 2.91 -8.55 -4.73
N TRP A 40 2.84 -9.61 -3.91
CA TRP A 40 1.63 -9.97 -3.17
C TRP A 40 1.15 -8.83 -2.27
N LEU A 41 2.06 -8.13 -1.60
CA LEU A 41 1.73 -7.03 -0.71
C LEU A 41 1.15 -5.84 -1.49
N ARG A 42 1.78 -5.50 -2.62
CA ARG A 42 1.31 -4.44 -3.52
C ARG A 42 -0.07 -4.77 -4.07
N ASP A 43 -0.28 -6.00 -4.51
CA ASP A 43 -1.57 -6.46 -5.05
C ASP A 43 -2.66 -6.40 -3.96
N LYS A 44 -2.38 -6.97 -2.79
CA LYS A 44 -3.32 -6.98 -1.64
C LYS A 44 -3.71 -5.57 -1.20
N PHE A 45 -2.77 -4.64 -1.17
CA PHE A 45 -3.07 -3.25 -0.81
C PHE A 45 -3.73 -2.47 -1.95
N SER A 46 -3.38 -2.76 -3.20
CA SER A 46 -4.03 -2.16 -4.36
C SER A 46 -5.51 -2.52 -4.44
N ASP A 47 -5.86 -3.79 -4.16
CA ASP A 47 -7.25 -4.26 -4.08
C ASP A 47 -8.06 -3.49 -3.01
N LEU A 48 -7.39 -3.09 -1.93
CA LEU A 48 -7.96 -2.28 -0.85
C LEU A 48 -7.95 -0.77 -1.13
N GLY A 49 -7.47 -0.34 -2.31
CA GLY A 49 -7.37 1.06 -2.68
C GLY A 49 -6.18 1.78 -2.07
N TRP A 50 -5.06 1.09 -1.81
CA TRP A 50 -3.81 1.65 -1.29
C TRP A 50 -2.65 1.40 -2.26
N THR A 51 -1.79 2.41 -2.43
CA THR A 51 -0.60 2.31 -3.29
C THR A 51 0.65 2.81 -2.60
N TYR A 52 1.77 2.14 -2.87
CA TYR A 52 3.06 2.46 -2.29
C TYR A 52 3.69 3.69 -2.97
N HIS A 53 4.02 4.70 -2.18
CA HIS A 53 4.71 5.90 -2.64
C HIS A 53 6.18 5.85 -2.22
N HIS A 54 7.06 5.60 -3.19
CA HIS A 54 8.50 5.54 -2.99
C HIS A 54 9.07 6.84 -2.39
N ALA A 55 8.60 8.01 -2.84
CA ALA A 55 9.11 9.31 -2.37
C ALA A 55 8.88 9.58 -0.88
N CYS A 56 7.85 8.95 -0.28
CA CYS A 56 7.52 9.12 1.12
C CYS A 56 7.76 7.85 1.96
N HIS A 57 8.25 6.77 1.33
CA HIS A 57 8.31 5.43 1.90
C HIS A 57 7.02 5.04 2.62
N GLN A 58 5.84 5.26 2.01
CA GLN A 58 4.55 5.04 2.68
C GLN A 58 3.49 4.56 1.70
N PHE A 59 2.58 3.73 2.19
CA PHE A 59 1.33 3.43 1.50
C PHE A 59 0.33 4.55 1.75
N LYS A 60 -0.25 5.05 0.67
CA LYS A 60 -1.28 6.08 0.69
C LYS A 60 -2.52 5.57 -0.03
N PRO A 61 -3.71 6.05 0.33
CA PRO A 61 -4.90 5.69 -0.42
C PRO A 61 -4.70 6.15 -1.86
N VAL A 62 -5.08 5.29 -2.81
CA VAL A 62 -5.21 5.68 -4.21
C VAL A 62 -6.22 6.82 -4.21
N PRO A 63 -5.86 8.01 -4.72
CA PRO A 63 -6.82 9.10 -4.80
C PRO A 63 -8.03 8.57 -5.59
N PRO A 64 -9.26 8.80 -5.12
CA PRO A 64 -10.42 8.46 -5.92
C PRO A 64 -10.20 9.14 -7.26
N VAL A 65 -10.17 8.35 -8.34
CA VAL A 65 -10.18 8.90 -9.68
C VAL A 65 -11.36 9.88 -9.69
N THR A 66 -11.05 11.17 -9.74
CA THR A 66 -12.09 12.17 -9.98
C THR A 66 -12.55 11.85 -11.39
N ASP A 67 -13.61 11.06 -11.50
CA ASP A 67 -14.28 10.80 -12.76
C ASP A 67 -14.80 12.16 -13.24
N CYS A 68 -13.99 12.82 -14.07
CA CYS A 68 -14.42 13.97 -14.84
C CYS A 68 -15.16 13.52 -16.11
N SER A 69 -15.82 12.35 -16.11
CA SER A 69 -16.57 11.84 -17.26
C SER A 69 -18.05 12.19 -17.21
N ALA A 70 -18.51 12.92 -16.19
CA ALA A 70 -19.92 13.23 -15.99
C ALA A 70 -20.31 14.69 -16.29
N ILE A 71 -19.72 15.39 -17.27
CA ILE A 71 -20.38 16.60 -17.85
C ILE A 71 -20.03 16.80 -19.34
N CYS A 72 -20.32 15.81 -20.18
CA CYS A 72 -20.30 15.98 -21.64
C CYS A 72 -21.63 15.61 -22.29
N THR A 73 -22.77 15.99 -21.69
CA THR A 73 -24.04 16.04 -22.44
C THR A 73 -24.92 17.14 -21.86
N ASN A 74 -25.02 18.26 -22.57
CA ASN A 74 -26.31 18.95 -22.64
C ASN A 74 -26.49 19.47 -24.07
N PRO A 75 -27.66 19.23 -24.69
CA PRO A 75 -27.99 19.70 -26.04
C PRO A 75 -28.18 21.23 -26.11
#